data_AF-A0A6N2CS70-F1
#
_entry.id   AF-A0A6N2CS70-F1
#
_cell.length_a   1.000
_cell.length_b   1.000
_cell.length_c   1.000
_cell.angle_alpha   90.00
_cell.angle_beta   90.00
_cell.angle_gamma   90.00
#
_symmetry.space_group_name_H-M   'P 1'
#
loop_
_entity.id
_entity.type
_entity.pdbx_description
1 polymer ?
#
loop_
_entity_poly.entity_id
_entity_poly.type
_entity_poly.pdbx_seq_one_letter_code
_entity_poly.pdbx_strand_id
1 'polypeptide(L)'
;MKIFKYSPPDLGTSPEEKKYLWQIEGLWWVISLVFLAMVMLPIFRSMDNYPFTLLNILFVLLFFHFSRHVVFLKYSALRMYFWLKFLLGLITVPILFVMAGQFGYFQTWMDEHTMSELMGELSYQRQVSLNSYIKTQMVFFATATLISGGLFVLRMMISAWRQVNLKGI
;
A
#
# COMPACT_ATOMS: atom_id res chain seq x y z
N MET A 1 -37.73 -12.17 -1.20
CA MET A 1 -36.31 -11.74 -1.21
C MET A 1 -35.48 -12.82 -0.51
N LYS A 2 -34.89 -13.77 -1.26
CA LYS A 2 -34.03 -14.81 -0.66
C LYS A 2 -32.68 -14.15 -0.34
N ILE A 3 -32.41 -13.96 0.95
CA ILE A 3 -31.08 -13.55 1.43
C ILE A 3 -30.14 -14.72 1.07
N PHE A 4 -29.24 -14.49 0.12
CA PHE A 4 -28.22 -15.45 -0.30
C PHE A 4 -27.36 -15.81 0.92
N LYS A 5 -27.69 -16.95 1.56
CA LYS A 5 -26.92 -17.49 2.67
C LYS A 5 -25.70 -18.18 2.08
N TYR A 6 -24.69 -17.39 1.71
CA TYR A 6 -23.37 -17.91 1.37
C TYR A 6 -22.75 -18.48 2.64
N SER A 7 -22.87 -19.79 2.84
CA SER A 7 -21.95 -20.50 3.73
C SER A 7 -20.60 -20.52 3.02
N PRO A 8 -19.55 -19.89 3.57
CA PRO A 8 -18.22 -20.10 3.02
C PRO A 8 -17.97 -21.61 3.02
N PRO A 9 -17.38 -22.17 1.95
CA PRO A 9 -16.97 -23.56 2.00
C PRO A 9 -16.12 -23.71 3.25
N ASP A 10 -16.42 -24.73 4.04
CA ASP A 10 -15.42 -25.43 4.82
C ASP A 10 -14.31 -25.83 3.85
N LEU A 11 -13.40 -24.89 3.62
CA LEU A 11 -12.08 -25.16 3.09
C LEU A 11 -11.44 -25.88 4.24
N GLY A 12 -11.36 -27.22 4.14
CA GLY A 12 -10.78 -28.16 5.09
C GLY A 12 -9.34 -27.81 5.48
N THR A 13 -9.21 -26.67 6.13
CA THR A 13 -8.01 -26.04 6.64
C THR A 13 -7.99 -26.42 8.09
N SER A 14 -7.03 -27.25 8.46
CA SER A 14 -6.90 -27.67 9.85
C SER A 14 -6.74 -26.42 10.74
N PRO A 15 -7.14 -26.48 12.02
CA PRO A 15 -6.91 -25.39 12.96
C PRO A 15 -5.46 -24.88 12.96
N GLU A 16 -4.51 -25.76 12.66
CA GLU A 16 -3.08 -25.45 12.54
C GLU A 16 -2.77 -24.59 11.31
N GLU A 17 -3.36 -24.86 10.15
CA GLU A 17 -3.15 -24.03 8.95
C GLU A 17 -3.64 -22.59 9.15
N LYS A 18 -4.77 -22.40 9.83
CA LYS A 18 -5.28 -21.06 10.16
C LYS A 18 -4.30 -20.30 11.06
N LYS A 19 -3.66 -20.98 12.01
CA LYS A 19 -2.64 -20.38 12.89
C LYS A 19 -1.45 -19.86 12.09
N TYR A 20 -0.93 -20.64 11.14
CA TYR A 20 0.21 -20.22 10.31
C TYR A 20 -0.12 -19.01 9.42
N LEU A 21 -1.35 -18.93 8.88
CA LEU A 21 -1.79 -17.78 8.08
C LEU A 21 -1.76 -16.48 8.89
N TRP A 22 -2.21 -16.51 10.15
CA TRP A 22 -2.18 -15.34 11.04
C TRP A 22 -0.76 -14.95 11.47
N GLN A 23 0.12 -15.94 11.69
CA GLN A 23 1.53 -15.68 11.99
C GLN A 23 2.24 -14.99 10.82
N ILE A 24 1.99 -15.44 9.58
CA ILE A 24 2.52 -14.82 8.37
C ILE A 24 1.97 -13.40 8.20
N GLU A 25 0.68 -13.18 8.45
CA GLU A 25 0.07 -11.85 8.40
C GLU A 25 0.74 -10.89 9.38
N GLY A 26 0.91 -11.30 10.65
CA GLY A 26 1.56 -10.51 11.68
C GLY A 26 3.03 -10.20 11.34
N LEU A 27 3.77 -11.20 10.83
CA LEU A 27 5.15 -11.01 10.39
C LEU A 27 5.24 -9.95 9.27
N TRP A 28 4.31 -9.96 8.31
CA TRP A 28 4.27 -8.96 7.25
C TRP A 28 4.03 -7.54 7.75
N TRP A 29 3.18 -7.37 8.77
CA TRP A 29 2.98 -6.05 9.40
C TRP A 29 4.24 -5.55 10.11
N VAL A 30 4.99 -6.43 10.76
CA VAL A 30 6.26 -6.06 11.40
C VAL A 30 7.28 -5.64 10.33
N ILE A 31 7.42 -6.41 9.25
CA ILE A 31 8.34 -6.08 8.16
C ILE A 31 7.95 -4.74 7.51
N SER A 32 6.65 -4.47 7.31
CA SER A 32 6.20 -3.21 6.73
C SER A 32 6.57 -2.01 7.61
N LEU A 33 6.42 -2.15 8.93
CA LEU A 33 6.73 -1.10 9.89
C LEU A 33 8.24 -0.85 10.01
N VAL A 34 9.05 -1.91 10.01
CA VAL A 34 10.52 -1.80 9.99
C VAL A 34 10.99 -1.11 8.71
N PHE A 35 10.42 -1.49 7.57
CA PHE A 35 10.76 -0.89 6.28
C PHE A 35 10.33 0.59 6.22
N LEU A 36 9.13 0.92 6.71
CA LEU A 36 8.67 2.29 6.86
C LEU A 36 9.63 3.12 7.70
N ALA A 37 10.04 2.61 8.86
CA ALA A 37 10.99 3.29 9.73
C ALA A 37 12.32 3.53 9.00
N MET A 38 12.86 2.52 8.31
CA MET A 38 14.11 2.64 7.54
C MET A 38 14.04 3.75 6.48
N VAL A 39 12.92 3.84 5.79
CA VAL A 39 12.67 4.80 4.71
C VAL A 39 12.44 6.23 5.25
N MET A 40 11.76 6.37 6.39
CA MET A 40 11.44 7.70 6.97
C MET A 40 12.54 8.26 7.88
N LEU A 41 13.38 7.40 8.48
CA LEU A 41 14.44 7.80 9.42
C LEU A 41 15.38 8.90 8.90
N PRO A 42 15.92 8.87 7.66
CA PRO A 42 16.78 9.94 7.18
C PRO A 42 16.08 11.30 7.07
N ILE A 43 14.75 11.31 6.84
CA ILE A 43 13.95 12.54 6.79
C ILE A 43 13.77 13.09 8.19
N PHE A 44 13.32 12.27 9.14
CA PHE A 44 13.08 12.68 10.53
C PHE A 44 14.33 13.13 11.28
N ARG A 45 15.50 12.60 10.92
CA ARG A 45 16.78 13.05 11.50
C ARG A 45 17.29 14.36 10.91
N SER A 46 16.75 14.78 9.79
CA SER A 46 17.28 15.93 9.03
C SER A 46 16.32 17.11 9.01
N MET A 47 15.03 16.92 9.33
CA MET A 47 13.99 17.94 9.32
C MET A 47 12.95 17.66 10.38
N ASP A 48 12.60 18.67 11.18
CA ASP A 48 11.58 18.52 12.22
C ASP A 48 10.15 18.56 11.67
N ASN A 49 9.90 19.39 10.66
CA ASN A 49 8.55 19.66 10.13
C ASN A 49 8.44 19.41 8.63
N TYR A 50 8.58 18.14 8.22
CA TYR A 50 8.37 17.77 6.81
C TYR A 50 6.86 17.76 6.46
N PRO A 51 6.37 18.63 5.56
CA PRO A 51 4.94 18.81 5.30
C PRO A 51 4.25 17.58 4.70
N PHE A 52 4.99 16.71 4.00
CA PHE A 52 4.44 15.51 3.36
C PHE A 52 4.71 14.22 4.16
N THR A 53 4.99 14.34 5.46
CA THR A 53 5.26 13.18 6.32
C THR A 53 4.15 12.13 6.22
N LEU A 54 2.89 12.55 6.40
CA LEU A 54 1.76 11.64 6.33
C LEU A 54 1.62 11.02 4.93
N LEU A 55 1.78 11.83 3.88
CA LEU A 55 1.63 11.37 2.51
C LEU A 55 2.70 10.31 2.15
N ASN A 56 3.95 10.54 2.54
CA ASN A 56 5.05 9.61 2.29
C ASN A 56 4.84 8.29 3.05
N ILE A 57 4.42 8.36 4.33
CA ILE A 57 4.06 7.18 5.12
C ILE A 57 2.95 6.38 4.43
N LEU A 58 1.90 7.05 3.96
CA LEU A 58 0.78 6.41 3.27
C LEU A 58 1.24 5.71 1.99
N PHE A 59 2.07 6.35 1.17
CA PHE A 59 2.62 5.69 -0.03
C PHE A 59 3.44 4.45 0.31
N VAL A 60 4.34 4.52 1.28
CA VAL A 60 5.16 3.37 1.66
C VAL A 60 4.28 2.22 2.18
N LEU A 61 3.32 2.52 3.06
CA LEU A 61 2.41 1.50 3.59
C LEU A 61 1.52 0.91 2.50
N LEU A 62 0.88 1.73 1.66
CA LEU A 62 0.00 1.24 0.60
C LEU A 62 0.77 0.41 -0.43
N PHE A 63 1.96 0.85 -0.85
CA PHE A 63 2.84 0.06 -1.72
C PHE A 63 3.10 -1.32 -1.12
N PHE A 64 3.49 -1.38 0.15
CA PHE A 64 3.83 -2.63 0.80
C PHE A 64 2.62 -3.56 0.92
N HIS A 65 1.44 -3.03 1.25
CA HIS A 65 0.21 -3.81 1.35
C HIS A 65 -0.30 -4.29 -0.01
N PHE A 66 -0.36 -3.42 -1.02
CA PHE A 66 -0.79 -3.79 -2.36
C PHE A 66 0.17 -4.78 -3.01
N SER A 67 1.49 -4.56 -2.92
CA SER A 67 2.49 -5.48 -3.47
C SER A 67 2.41 -6.86 -2.81
N ARG A 68 2.24 -6.93 -1.49
CA ARG A 68 2.01 -8.20 -0.77
C ARG A 68 0.79 -8.94 -1.32
N HIS A 69 -0.33 -8.25 -1.49
CA HIS A 69 -1.52 -8.88 -2.03
C HIS A 69 -1.35 -9.28 -3.50
N VAL A 70 -0.58 -8.55 -4.29
CA VAL A 70 -0.25 -8.93 -5.67
C VAL A 70 0.63 -10.18 -5.70
N VAL A 71 1.65 -10.32 -4.86
CA VAL A 71 2.54 -11.49 -4.90
C VAL A 71 1.91 -12.70 -4.19
N PHE A 72 1.38 -12.50 -2.99
CA PHE A 72 0.99 -13.58 -2.06
C PHE A 72 -0.52 -13.83 -1.98
N LEU A 73 -1.32 -13.41 -2.97
CA LEU A 73 -2.78 -13.65 -2.96
C LEU A 73 -3.15 -15.13 -2.75
N LYS A 74 -2.31 -16.06 -3.21
CA LYS A 74 -2.51 -17.49 -3.02
C LYS A 74 -2.48 -17.90 -1.54
N TYR A 75 -1.77 -17.17 -0.67
CA TYR A 75 -1.57 -17.51 0.75
C TYR A 75 -2.24 -16.51 1.71
N SER A 76 -3.10 -15.61 1.23
CA SER A 76 -3.78 -14.63 2.08
C SER A 76 -5.16 -15.15 2.50
N ALA A 77 -5.55 -14.86 3.76
CA ALA A 77 -6.88 -15.14 4.32
C ALA A 77 -8.03 -14.56 3.47
N LEU A 78 -7.74 -13.58 2.59
CA LEU A 78 -8.65 -13.07 1.57
C LEU A 78 -9.21 -14.14 0.64
N ARG A 79 -8.61 -15.35 0.57
CA ARG A 79 -9.14 -16.48 -0.18
C ARG A 79 -10.61 -16.81 0.18
N MET A 80 -11.03 -16.58 1.42
CA MET A 80 -12.27 -17.15 2.00
C MET A 80 -13.57 -16.38 1.74
N TYR A 81 -13.54 -15.09 1.38
CA TYR A 81 -14.77 -14.28 1.29
C TYR A 81 -14.86 -13.46 -0.01
N PHE A 82 -15.80 -13.84 -0.88
CA PHE A 82 -16.07 -13.15 -2.15
C PHE A 82 -16.38 -11.65 -1.96
N TRP A 83 -17.29 -11.33 -1.02
CA TRP A 83 -17.71 -9.96 -0.75
C TRP A 83 -16.58 -9.05 -0.27
N LEU A 84 -15.66 -9.56 0.55
CA LEU A 84 -14.50 -8.78 1.00
C LEU A 84 -13.56 -8.43 -0.17
N LYS A 85 -13.35 -9.36 -1.12
CA LYS A 85 -12.54 -9.07 -2.33
C LYS A 85 -13.18 -8.00 -3.20
N PHE A 86 -14.49 -8.09 -3.40
CA PHE A 86 -15.23 -7.12 -4.20
C PHE A 86 -15.20 -5.74 -3.55
N LEU A 87 -15.48 -5.65 -2.25
CA LEU A 87 -15.48 -4.40 -1.51
C LEU A 87 -14.08 -3.75 -1.48
N LEU A 88 -13.03 -4.55 -1.23
CA LEU A 88 -11.65 -4.05 -1.25
C LEU A 88 -11.22 -3.59 -2.64
N GLY A 89 -11.57 -4.32 -3.69
CA GLY A 89 -11.30 -3.89 -5.08
C GLY A 89 -12.00 -2.57 -5.40
N LEU A 90 -13.26 -2.42 -4.99
CA LEU A 90 -14.03 -1.19 -5.22
C LEU A 90 -13.46 0.00 -4.43
N ILE A 91 -13.13 -0.17 -3.14
CA ILE A 91 -12.56 0.88 -2.28
C ILE A 91 -11.16 1.29 -2.74
N THR A 92 -10.38 0.37 -3.31
CA THR A 92 -9.04 0.67 -3.78
C THR A 92 -9.06 1.71 -4.91
N VAL A 93 -10.07 1.69 -5.78
CA VAL A 93 -10.14 2.63 -6.91
C VAL A 93 -10.18 4.10 -6.43
N PRO A 94 -11.11 4.54 -5.57
CA PRO A 94 -11.09 5.88 -4.97
C PRO A 94 -9.77 6.21 -4.27
N ILE A 95 -9.18 5.26 -3.53
CA ILE A 95 -7.89 5.47 -2.85
C ILE A 95 -6.82 5.82 -3.87
N LEU A 96 -6.73 5.10 -5.01
CA LEU A 96 -5.74 5.38 -6.04
C LEU A 96 -5.93 6.75 -6.69
N PHE A 97 -7.17 7.19 -6.91
CA PHE A 97 -7.43 8.54 -7.40
C PHE A 97 -6.98 9.62 -6.42
N VAL A 98 -7.30 9.47 -5.13
CA VAL A 98 -6.85 10.41 -4.09
C VAL A 98 -5.32 10.42 -4.02
N MET A 99 -4.68 9.25 -4.01
CA MET A 99 -3.22 9.14 -3.95
C MET A 99 -2.54 9.75 -5.18
N ALA A 100 -3.08 9.55 -6.39
CA ALA A 100 -2.55 10.18 -7.60
C ALA A 100 -2.66 11.72 -7.53
N GLY A 101 -3.79 12.25 -7.03
CA GLY A 101 -3.97 13.69 -6.83
C GLY A 101 -2.98 14.27 -5.80
N GLN A 102 -2.79 13.59 -4.67
CA GLN A 102 -1.82 14.00 -3.65
C GLN A 102 -0.37 13.94 -4.17
N PHE A 103 -0.04 12.97 -5.02
CA PHE A 103 1.27 12.92 -5.68
C PHE A 103 1.49 14.10 -6.63
N GLY A 104 0.45 14.48 -7.39
CA GLY A 104 0.48 15.69 -8.22
C GLY A 104 0.73 16.95 -7.40
N TYR A 105 0.00 17.11 -6.29
CA TYR A 105 0.20 18.24 -5.36
C TYR A 105 1.63 18.29 -4.81
N PHE A 106 2.20 17.14 -4.43
CA PHE A 106 3.60 17.06 -4.02
C PHE A 106 4.56 17.54 -5.12
N GLN A 107 4.38 17.10 -6.36
CA GLN A 107 5.24 17.54 -7.48
C GLN A 107 5.18 19.05 -7.66
N THR A 108 3.98 19.63 -7.75
CA THR A 108 3.79 21.07 -7.88
C THR A 108 4.44 21.84 -6.74
N TRP A 109 4.23 21.39 -5.49
CA TRP A 109 4.82 22.05 -4.34
C TRP A 109 6.37 22.00 -4.35
N MET A 110 6.95 20.87 -4.78
CA MET A 110 8.40 20.68 -4.90
C MET A 110 9.05 21.46 -6.06
N ASP A 111 8.24 21.93 -7.01
CA ASP A 111 8.68 22.76 -8.14
C ASP A 111 8.53 24.25 -7.81
N GLU A 112 7.52 24.61 -7.00
CA GLU A 112 7.27 25.99 -6.55
C GLU A 112 8.13 26.41 -5.35
N HIS A 113 8.44 25.48 -4.43
CA HIS A 113 9.15 25.77 -3.18
C HIS A 113 10.56 25.19 -3.18
N THR A 114 11.52 26.00 -2.72
CA THR A 114 12.89 25.52 -2.56
C THR A 114 13.02 24.83 -1.21
N MET A 115 13.39 23.55 -1.23
CA MET A 115 13.55 22.72 -0.02
C MET A 115 14.60 23.25 0.97
N SER A 116 15.46 24.17 0.51
CA SER A 116 16.41 24.91 1.34
C SER A 116 15.76 25.75 2.44
N GLU A 117 14.53 26.24 2.24
CA GLU A 117 13.79 27.01 3.24
C GLU A 117 13.39 26.16 4.45
N LEU A 118 13.15 24.86 4.24
CA LEU A 118 12.81 23.92 5.30
C LEU A 118 14.04 23.25 5.94
N MET A 119 15.22 23.40 5.34
CA MET A 119 16.46 22.72 5.72
C MET A 119 17.57 23.72 6.08
N GLY A 120 17.21 24.93 6.52
CA GLY A 120 18.14 26.06 6.66
C GLY A 120 19.36 25.79 7.54
N GLU A 121 19.27 24.85 8.49
CA GLU A 121 20.35 24.46 9.39
C GLU A 121 21.36 23.47 8.77
N LEU A 122 21.04 22.84 7.65
CA LEU A 122 21.90 21.86 6.99
C LEU A 122 22.86 22.54 6.00
N SER A 123 24.06 21.98 5.84
CA SER A 123 24.97 22.39 4.77
C SER A 123 24.33 22.26 3.39
N TYR A 124 24.67 23.15 2.46
CA TYR A 124 24.13 23.15 1.09
C TYR A 124 24.22 21.77 0.41
N GLN A 125 25.37 21.10 0.52
CA GLN A 125 25.56 19.77 -0.05
C GLN A 125 24.60 18.73 0.56
N ARG A 126 24.32 18.82 1.87
CA ARG A 126 23.37 17.94 2.55
C ARG A 126 21.93 18.25 2.14
N GLN A 127 21.58 19.52 1.96
CA GLN A 127 20.26 19.93 1.45
C GLN A 127 20.01 19.35 0.05
N VAL A 128 20.98 19.46 -0.86
CA VAL A 128 20.87 18.90 -2.23
C VAL A 128 20.68 17.38 -2.20
N SER A 129 21.50 16.68 -1.41
CA SER A 129 21.41 15.22 -1.27
C SER A 129 20.07 14.78 -0.68
N LEU A 130 19.58 15.46 0.35
CA LEU A 130 18.32 15.11 1.01
C LEU A 130 17.11 15.45 0.13
N ASN A 131 17.13 16.57 -0.57
CA ASN A 131 16.10 16.94 -1.53
C ASN A 131 15.98 15.89 -2.65
N SER A 132 17.13 15.47 -3.22
CA SER A 132 17.15 14.40 -4.21
C SER A 132 16.61 13.08 -3.63
N TYR A 133 17.01 12.72 -2.42
CA TYR A 133 16.52 11.54 -1.73
C TYR A 133 14.99 11.56 -1.57
N ILE A 134 14.42 12.66 -1.03
CA ILE A 134 12.98 12.83 -0.83
C ILE A 134 12.22 12.74 -2.17
N LYS A 135 12.69 13.46 -3.21
CA LYS A 135 12.06 13.41 -4.55
C LYS A 135 12.07 11.98 -5.10
N THR A 136 13.22 11.31 -5.12
CA THR A 136 13.35 9.95 -5.65
C THR A 136 12.50 8.95 -4.86
N GLN A 137 12.53 9.03 -3.53
CA GLN A 137 11.73 8.18 -2.65
C GLN A 137 10.24 8.35 -2.91
N MET A 138 9.74 9.59 -2.90
CA MET A 138 8.33 9.90 -3.11
C MET A 138 7.86 9.42 -4.49
N VAL A 139 8.62 9.71 -5.55
CA VAL A 139 8.31 9.24 -6.91
C VAL A 139 8.27 7.71 -6.96
N PHE A 140 9.29 7.05 -6.40
CA PHE A 140 9.37 5.59 -6.38
C PHE A 140 8.15 4.97 -5.69
N PHE A 141 7.84 5.39 -4.46
CA PHE A 141 6.74 4.81 -3.70
C PHE A 141 5.37 5.21 -4.24
N ALA A 142 5.19 6.42 -4.75
CA ALA A 142 3.94 6.84 -5.38
C ALA A 142 3.66 6.01 -6.64
N THR A 143 4.61 5.95 -7.58
CA THR A 143 4.46 5.16 -8.81
C THR A 143 4.27 3.67 -8.48
N ALA A 144 5.06 3.12 -7.57
CA ALA A 144 4.94 1.72 -7.18
C ALA A 144 3.59 1.42 -6.49
N THR A 145 3.07 2.34 -5.67
CA THR A 145 1.72 2.23 -5.08
C THR A 145 0.64 2.22 -6.14
N LEU A 146 0.71 3.14 -7.11
CA LEU A 146 -0.30 3.25 -8.17
C LEU A 146 -0.30 1.99 -9.06
N ILE A 147 0.87 1.51 -9.45
CA ILE A 147 1.00 0.28 -10.25
C ILE A 147 0.51 -0.94 -9.45
N SER A 148 1.01 -1.11 -8.22
CA SER A 148 0.64 -2.27 -7.40
C SER A 148 -0.84 -2.27 -7.02
N GLY A 149 -1.43 -1.10 -6.75
CA GLY A 149 -2.86 -0.96 -6.49
C GLY A 149 -3.71 -1.25 -7.72
N GLY A 150 -3.31 -0.79 -8.91
CA GLY A 150 -3.97 -1.15 -10.17
C GLY A 150 -3.94 -2.66 -10.41
N LEU A 151 -2.77 -3.29 -10.22
CA LEU A 151 -2.63 -4.75 -10.29
C LEU A 151 -3.46 -5.48 -9.23
N PHE A 152 -3.59 -4.91 -8.04
CA PHE A 152 -4.42 -5.45 -6.97
C PHE A 152 -5.90 -5.47 -7.37
N VAL A 153 -6.44 -4.36 -7.90
CA VAL A 153 -7.82 -4.28 -8.40
C VAL A 153 -8.07 -5.32 -9.48
N LEU A 154 -7.19 -5.39 -10.50
CA LEU A 154 -7.31 -6.38 -11.58
C LEU A 154 -7.30 -7.81 -11.04
N ARG A 155 -6.42 -8.11 -10.08
CA ARG A 155 -6.38 -9.43 -9.44
C ARG A 155 -7.64 -9.76 -8.66
N MET A 156 -8.24 -8.78 -7.97
CA MET A 156 -9.52 -8.98 -7.27
C MET A 156 -10.63 -9.30 -8.27
N MET A 157 -10.70 -8.59 -9.38
CA MET A 157 -11.68 -8.84 -10.44
C MET A 157 -11.54 -10.25 -11.04
N ILE A 158 -10.31 -10.66 -11.40
CA ILE A 158 -10.02 -12.01 -11.91
C ILE A 158 -10.38 -13.08 -10.87
N SER A 159 -10.05 -12.83 -9.59
CA SER A 159 -10.40 -13.78 -8.52
C SER A 159 -11.90 -13.88 -8.27
N ALA A 160 -12.66 -12.81 -8.48
CA ALA A 160 -14.11 -12.82 -8.39
C ALA A 160 -14.70 -13.61 -9.56
N TRP A 161 -14.26 -13.33 -10.79
CA TRP A 161 -14.68 -14.04 -12.00
C TRP A 161 -14.44 -15.55 -11.93
N ARG A 162 -13.26 -15.98 -11.47
CA ARG A 162 -12.95 -17.41 -11.30
C ARG A 162 -13.87 -18.10 -10.31
N GLN A 163 -14.31 -17.42 -9.25
CA GLN A 163 -15.24 -17.99 -8.28
C GLN A 163 -16.63 -18.19 -8.87
N VAL A 164 -17.10 -17.25 -9.69
CA VAL A 164 -18.36 -17.36 -10.44
C VAL A 164 -18.29 -18.54 -11.41
N ASN A 165 -17.27 -18.59 -12.27
CA ASN A 165 -17.13 -19.65 -13.28
C ASN A 165 -16.87 -21.06 -12.69
N LEU A 166 -16.12 -21.19 -11.59
CA LEU A 166 -15.80 -22.50 -11.00
C LEU A 166 -16.90 -23.05 -10.09
N LYS A 167 -17.75 -22.19 -9.52
CA LYS A 167 -18.79 -22.60 -8.57
C LYS A 167 -20.21 -22.52 -9.12
N GLY A 168 -20.40 -22.04 -10.35
CA GLY A 168 -21.73 -21.94 -10.96
C GLY A 168 -22.70 -21.14 -10.10
N ILE A 169 -22.27 -19.97 -9.61
CA ILE A 169 -23.16 -18.95 -9.05
C ILE A 169 -23.59 -18.05 -10.20
#